data_AF-A0A257A916-F1
#
_entry.id   AF-A0A257A916-F1
#
_cell.length_a   1.000
_cell.length_b   1.000
_cell.length_c   1.000
_cell.angle_alpha   90.00
_cell.angle_beta   90.00
_cell.angle_gamma   90.00
#
_symmetry.space_group_name_H-M   'P 1'
#
loop_
_entity.id
_entity.type
_entity.pdbx_description
1 polymer ?
#
loop_
_entity_poly.entity_id
_entity_poly.type
_entity_poly.pdbx_seq_one_letter_code
_entity_poly.pdbx_strand_id
1 'polypeptide(L)'
;MLLLAILDGWGYREERYGNAIAYAHTPNMNSFIKKYPFTVLQAGGTAVGLPEGQMGNSEVGHINIGAGRIVYQDSLRILKAIEDGSFFENRVLKKAMEKAKKTKLHLIGLIGPGGVHALPEHLFALLKMAKENGLKNVAIHCFTDGRDTPPKSALEYVRQIQRKIDEIGIGEIATIVGRYYAMDRDKRWERTKKAYEMLTQGKGRKAENAEEAVKEAYEKGETDEFIQPTVVKKTSIKDGDVVIFFNFRPDRTR
;
A
#
# COMPACT_ATOMS: atom_id res chain seq x y z
N MET A 1 -27.26 -24.88 -23.02
CA MET A 1 -25.94 -24.82 -22.34
C MET A 1 -25.29 -23.49 -22.68
N LEU A 2 -24.70 -22.81 -21.70
CA LEU A 2 -24.09 -21.48 -21.88
C LEU A 2 -22.60 -21.61 -21.53
N LEU A 3 -21.72 -21.10 -22.41
CA LEU A 3 -20.27 -21.17 -22.26
C LEU A 3 -19.69 -19.76 -22.27
N LEU A 4 -18.86 -19.45 -21.27
CA LEU A 4 -17.98 -18.28 -21.28
C LEU A 4 -16.56 -18.74 -21.57
N ALA A 5 -15.99 -18.29 -22.70
CA ALA A 5 -14.60 -18.56 -23.07
C ALA A 5 -13.77 -17.29 -22.92
N ILE A 6 -12.71 -17.35 -22.11
CA ILE A 6 -11.80 -16.22 -21.86
C ILE A 6 -10.48 -16.49 -22.58
N LEU A 7 -10.15 -15.63 -23.53
CA LEU A 7 -8.85 -15.63 -24.23
C LEU A 7 -7.92 -14.67 -23.48
N ASP A 8 -7.13 -15.18 -22.53
CA ASP A 8 -6.27 -14.34 -21.69
C ASP A 8 -5.21 -13.60 -22.53
N GLY A 9 -5.04 -12.30 -22.28
CA GLY A 9 -4.16 -11.43 -23.08
C GLY A 9 -4.68 -11.08 -24.49
N TRP A 10 -5.92 -11.41 -24.85
CA TRP A 10 -6.48 -11.11 -26.18
C TRP A 10 -7.16 -9.73 -26.26
N GLY A 11 -6.39 -8.69 -26.58
CA GLY A 11 -6.88 -7.31 -26.70
C GLY A 11 -7.37 -6.92 -28.11
N TYR A 12 -8.11 -5.80 -28.19
CA TYR A 12 -8.48 -5.14 -29.44
C TYR A 12 -7.66 -3.85 -29.61
N ARG A 13 -6.89 -3.74 -30.70
CA ARG A 13 -6.10 -2.56 -31.05
C ARG A 13 -6.11 -2.37 -32.57
N GLU A 14 -6.44 -1.17 -33.04
CA GLU A 14 -6.51 -0.85 -34.47
C GLU A 14 -5.14 -0.78 -35.13
N GLU A 15 -4.15 -0.24 -34.41
CA GLU A 15 -2.77 -0.15 -34.89
C GLU A 15 -2.16 -1.55 -35.03
N ARG A 16 -1.57 -1.81 -36.21
CA ARG A 16 -1.00 -3.11 -36.55
C ARG A 16 0.46 -3.26 -36.11
N TYR A 17 1.20 -2.16 -35.96
CA TYR A 17 2.61 -2.25 -35.59
C TYR A 17 2.78 -2.94 -34.23
N GLY A 18 3.54 -4.04 -34.21
CA GLY A 18 3.72 -4.88 -33.01
C GLY A 18 2.48 -5.66 -32.54
N ASN A 19 1.42 -5.75 -33.35
CA ASN A 19 0.16 -6.38 -32.96
C ASN A 19 0.08 -7.84 -33.43
N ALA A 20 0.47 -8.77 -32.57
CA ALA A 20 0.46 -10.20 -32.88
C ALA A 20 -0.93 -10.74 -33.26
N ILE A 21 -2.00 -10.22 -32.62
CA ILE A 21 -3.38 -10.65 -32.88
C ILE A 21 -3.82 -10.26 -34.31
N ALA A 22 -3.46 -9.04 -34.75
CA ALA A 22 -3.81 -8.56 -36.08
C ALA A 22 -3.05 -9.27 -37.21
N TYR A 23 -1.84 -9.78 -36.93
CA TYR A 23 -1.05 -10.54 -37.90
C TYR A 23 -1.33 -12.05 -37.86
N ALA A 24 -1.90 -12.57 -36.78
CA ALA A 24 -2.20 -13.99 -36.65
C ALA A 24 -3.30 -14.44 -37.62
N HIS A 25 -3.16 -15.66 -38.17
CA HIS A 25 -4.23 -16.27 -38.97
C HIS A 25 -5.31 -16.86 -38.06
N THR A 26 -6.41 -16.11 -37.89
CA THR A 26 -7.46 -16.40 -36.89
C THR A 26 -8.84 -16.61 -37.54
N PRO A 27 -9.00 -17.57 -38.48
CA PRO A 27 -10.20 -17.69 -39.32
C PRO A 27 -11.48 -17.89 -38.51
N ASN A 28 -11.42 -18.63 -37.41
CA ASN A 28 -12.57 -18.85 -36.53
C ASN A 28 -13.01 -17.56 -35.83
N MET A 29 -12.07 -16.84 -35.20
CA MET A 29 -12.38 -15.56 -34.55
C MET A 29 -12.91 -14.52 -35.53
N ASN A 30 -12.27 -14.42 -36.71
CA ASN A 30 -12.73 -13.53 -37.78
C ASN A 30 -14.14 -13.89 -38.28
N SER A 31 -14.48 -15.19 -38.33
CA SER A 31 -15.83 -15.64 -38.68
C SER A 31 -16.84 -15.26 -37.61
N PHE A 32 -16.50 -15.43 -36.32
CA PHE A 32 -17.39 -15.11 -35.22
C PHE A 32 -17.73 -13.62 -35.16
N ILE A 33 -16.73 -12.74 -35.27
CA ILE A 33 -16.93 -11.27 -35.27
C ILE A 33 -17.83 -10.82 -36.43
N LYS A 34 -17.75 -11.47 -37.60
CA LYS A 34 -18.57 -11.12 -38.77
C LYS A 34 -20.01 -11.66 -38.71
N LYS A 35 -20.21 -12.83 -38.11
CA LYS A 35 -21.50 -13.55 -38.14
C LYS A 35 -22.40 -13.27 -36.93
N TYR A 36 -21.82 -12.91 -35.79
CA TYR A 36 -22.55 -12.74 -34.53
C TYR A 36 -22.38 -11.31 -33.98
N PRO A 37 -23.29 -10.84 -33.11
CA PRO A 37 -23.14 -9.55 -32.44
C PRO A 37 -21.80 -9.46 -31.70
N PHE A 38 -21.08 -8.36 -31.94
CA PHE A 38 -19.75 -8.12 -31.40
C PHE A 38 -19.68 -6.73 -30.77
N THR A 39 -18.96 -6.63 -29.65
CA THR A 39 -18.63 -5.36 -29.00
C THR A 39 -17.28 -5.47 -28.29
N VAL A 40 -16.74 -4.35 -27.85
CA VAL A 40 -15.47 -4.26 -27.10
C VAL A 40 -15.77 -3.72 -25.71
N LEU A 41 -15.15 -4.32 -24.69
CA LEU A 41 -15.29 -3.92 -23.30
C LEU A 41 -13.99 -3.31 -22.79
N GLN A 42 -14.09 -2.30 -21.92
CA GLN A 42 -12.93 -1.76 -21.24
C GLN A 42 -12.46 -2.74 -20.15
N ALA A 43 -11.25 -3.27 -20.30
CA ALA A 43 -10.66 -4.26 -19.39
C ALA A 43 -9.49 -3.69 -18.54
N GLY A 44 -9.37 -2.37 -18.46
CA GLY A 44 -8.32 -1.67 -17.73
C GLY A 44 -8.85 -0.38 -17.08
N GLY A 45 -8.03 0.19 -16.20
CA GLY A 45 -8.33 1.40 -15.46
C GLY A 45 -9.59 1.31 -14.59
N THR A 46 -10.29 2.44 -14.48
CA THR A 46 -11.43 2.60 -13.56
C THR A 46 -12.60 1.67 -13.85
N ALA A 47 -12.74 1.20 -15.09
CA ALA A 47 -13.78 0.26 -15.51
C ALA A 47 -13.68 -1.11 -14.85
N VAL A 48 -12.48 -1.49 -14.37
CA VAL A 48 -12.24 -2.76 -13.66
C VAL A 48 -11.74 -2.55 -12.24
N GLY A 49 -11.90 -1.34 -11.70
CA GLY A 49 -11.51 -1.01 -10.33
C GLY A 49 -10.02 -0.76 -10.13
N LEU A 50 -9.29 -0.37 -11.19
CA LEU A 50 -7.90 0.09 -11.15
C LEU A 50 -7.80 1.63 -11.32
N PRO A 51 -6.69 2.25 -10.89
CA PRO A 51 -6.35 3.63 -11.23
C PRO A 51 -6.46 3.92 -12.73
N GLU A 52 -6.77 5.17 -13.08
CA GLU A 52 -6.87 5.60 -14.47
C GLU A 52 -5.57 5.33 -15.25
N GLY A 53 -5.69 4.82 -16.48
CA GLY A 53 -4.56 4.46 -17.33
C GLY A 53 -3.84 3.15 -16.97
N GLN A 54 -4.12 2.55 -15.81
CA GLN A 54 -3.48 1.29 -15.42
C GLN A 54 -4.02 0.11 -16.24
N MET A 55 -3.10 -0.69 -16.81
CA MET A 55 -3.47 -1.91 -17.53
C MET A 55 -4.14 -2.94 -16.61
N GLY A 56 -5.12 -3.67 -17.15
CA GLY A 56 -5.70 -4.83 -16.49
C GLY A 56 -4.72 -5.99 -16.35
N ASN A 57 -5.09 -6.97 -15.54
CA ASN A 57 -4.38 -8.25 -15.42
C ASN A 57 -5.39 -9.38 -15.18
N SER A 58 -4.92 -10.64 -15.25
CA SER A 58 -5.78 -11.82 -15.14
C SER A 58 -6.59 -11.84 -13.85
N GLU A 59 -6.00 -11.52 -12.69
CA GLU A 59 -6.70 -11.54 -11.40
C GLU A 59 -7.86 -10.53 -11.38
N VAL A 60 -7.57 -9.28 -11.73
CA VAL A 60 -8.57 -8.20 -11.80
C VAL A 60 -9.67 -8.54 -12.80
N GLY A 61 -9.31 -9.04 -13.98
CA GLY A 61 -10.26 -9.39 -15.04
C GLY A 61 -11.22 -10.51 -14.63
N HIS A 62 -10.70 -11.63 -14.12
CA HIS A 62 -11.52 -12.77 -13.71
C HIS A 62 -12.45 -12.42 -12.55
N ILE A 63 -11.99 -11.60 -11.60
CA ILE A 63 -12.81 -11.15 -10.48
C ILE A 63 -13.97 -10.28 -10.97
N ASN A 64 -13.73 -9.31 -11.85
CA ASN A 64 -14.80 -8.44 -12.37
C ASN A 64 -15.83 -9.24 -13.20
N ILE A 65 -15.36 -10.14 -14.06
CA ILE A 65 -16.21 -11.02 -14.89
C ILE A 65 -17.09 -11.90 -13.99
N GLY A 66 -16.50 -12.56 -12.98
CA GLY A 66 -17.24 -13.43 -12.06
C GLY A 66 -18.16 -12.67 -11.11
N ALA A 67 -17.80 -11.45 -10.72
CA ALA A 67 -18.58 -10.64 -9.79
C ALA A 67 -19.78 -9.91 -10.44
N GLY A 68 -19.77 -9.74 -11.77
CA GLY A 68 -20.81 -9.01 -12.50
C GLY A 68 -20.91 -7.52 -12.12
N ARG A 69 -19.84 -6.95 -11.56
CA ARG A 69 -19.75 -5.55 -11.13
C ARG A 69 -18.30 -5.09 -11.11
N ILE A 70 -18.08 -3.78 -11.05
CA ILE A 70 -16.75 -3.20 -10.82
C ILE A 70 -16.25 -3.64 -9.43
N VAL A 71 -15.15 -4.38 -9.38
CA VAL A 71 -14.48 -4.76 -8.14
C VAL A 71 -13.27 -3.87 -7.93
N TYR A 72 -13.44 -2.87 -7.08
CA TYR A 72 -12.36 -1.98 -6.68
C TYR A 72 -11.27 -2.77 -5.98
N GLN A 73 -10.04 -2.62 -6.46
CA GLN A 73 -8.86 -3.06 -5.73
C GLN A 73 -8.77 -2.30 -4.39
N ASP A 74 -8.23 -2.95 -3.36
CA ASP A 74 -8.25 -2.38 -2.01
C ASP A 74 -7.61 -0.98 -1.94
N SER A 75 -6.53 -0.74 -2.68
CA SER A 75 -5.90 0.58 -2.79
C SER A 75 -6.89 1.65 -3.29
N LEU A 76 -7.55 1.41 -4.42
CA LEU A 76 -8.51 2.35 -4.99
C LEU A 76 -9.78 2.46 -4.14
N ARG A 77 -10.23 1.37 -3.51
CA ARG A 77 -11.37 1.37 -2.59
C ARG A 77 -11.11 2.30 -1.40
N ILE A 78 -9.91 2.22 -0.82
CA ILE A 78 -9.53 3.08 0.32
C ILE A 78 -9.39 4.53 -0.14
N LEU A 79 -8.74 4.80 -1.28
CA LEU A 79 -8.65 6.16 -1.83
C LEU A 79 -10.02 6.79 -2.07
N LYS A 80 -10.95 6.06 -2.69
CA LYS A 80 -12.34 6.53 -2.89
C LYS A 80 -13.04 6.81 -1.57
N ALA A 81 -12.87 5.95 -0.57
CA ALA A 81 -13.44 6.18 0.75
C ALA A 81 -12.85 7.45 1.43
N ILE A 82 -11.58 7.77 1.17
CA ILE A 82 -10.96 9.01 1.66
C ILE A 82 -11.55 10.22 0.93
N GLU A 83 -11.72 10.11 -0.39
CA GLU A 83 -12.27 11.18 -1.25
C GLU A 83 -13.73 11.51 -0.92
N ASP A 84 -14.58 10.49 -0.77
CA ASP A 84 -16.02 10.65 -0.46
C ASP A 84 -16.32 10.87 1.03
N GLY A 85 -15.28 10.81 1.88
CA GLY A 85 -15.37 11.01 3.32
C GLY A 85 -15.80 9.77 4.14
N SER A 86 -16.24 8.69 3.51
CA SER A 86 -16.70 7.47 4.19
C SER A 86 -15.60 6.76 5.00
N PHE A 87 -14.34 6.98 4.65
CA PHE A 87 -13.17 6.52 5.43
C PHE A 87 -13.21 7.05 6.87
N PHE A 88 -13.54 8.33 7.03
CA PHE A 88 -13.60 8.99 8.34
C PHE A 88 -14.81 8.52 9.16
N GLU A 89 -15.82 7.95 8.51
CA GLU A 89 -17.01 7.36 9.13
C GLU A 89 -16.86 5.85 9.46
N ASN A 90 -15.73 5.24 9.11
CA ASN A 90 -15.51 3.82 9.34
C ASN A 90 -15.58 3.47 10.84
N ARG A 91 -16.54 2.62 11.21
CA ARG A 91 -16.83 2.25 12.61
C ARG A 91 -15.63 1.63 13.33
N VAL A 92 -14.81 0.85 12.63
CA VAL A 92 -13.61 0.21 13.21
C VAL A 92 -12.55 1.27 13.50
N LEU A 93 -12.29 2.17 12.54
CA LEU A 93 -11.35 3.26 12.72
C LEU A 93 -11.82 4.23 13.82
N LYS A 94 -13.09 4.64 13.84
CA LYS A 94 -13.65 5.48 14.91
C LYS A 94 -13.48 4.84 16.30
N LYS A 95 -13.75 3.54 16.43
CA LYS A 95 -13.55 2.80 17.68
C LYS A 95 -12.07 2.74 18.08
N ALA A 96 -11.17 2.59 17.12
CA ALA A 96 -9.73 2.61 17.34
C ALA A 96 -9.26 3.99 17.83
N MET A 97 -9.72 5.08 17.20
CA MET A 97 -9.44 6.46 17.63
C MET A 97 -9.96 6.73 19.04
N GLU A 98 -11.20 6.34 19.35
CA GLU A 98 -11.80 6.52 20.67
C GLU A 98 -11.00 5.81 21.76
N LYS A 99 -10.58 4.56 21.52
CA LYS A 99 -9.73 3.81 22.47
C LYS A 99 -8.38 4.50 22.66
N ALA A 100 -7.77 4.98 21.57
CA ALA A 100 -6.47 5.63 21.59
C ALA A 100 -6.47 7.01 22.29
N LYS A 101 -7.63 7.65 22.54
CA LYS A 101 -7.70 8.89 23.32
C LYS A 101 -7.13 8.76 24.73
N LYS A 102 -7.22 7.55 25.32
CA LYS A 102 -6.72 7.26 26.67
C LYS A 102 -5.29 6.72 26.68
N THR A 103 -4.76 6.32 25.52
CA THR A 103 -3.46 5.67 25.37
C THR A 103 -2.70 6.28 24.18
N LYS A 104 -1.94 5.50 23.41
CA LYS A 104 -1.26 5.94 22.20
C LYS A 104 -1.81 5.21 20.96
N LEU A 105 -1.91 5.95 19.86
CA LEU A 105 -2.15 5.38 18.54
C LEU A 105 -0.80 5.14 17.84
N HIS A 106 -0.60 3.93 17.34
CA HIS A 106 0.55 3.54 16.53
C HIS A 106 0.08 3.26 15.10
N LEU A 107 0.62 4.02 14.14
CA LEU A 107 0.42 3.81 12.72
C LEU A 107 1.65 3.09 12.18
N ILE A 108 1.46 1.88 11.68
CA ILE A 108 2.57 1.06 11.16
C ILE A 108 2.31 0.70 9.70
N GLY A 109 3.34 0.76 8.86
CA GLY A 109 3.20 0.33 7.47
C GLY A 109 4.30 0.81 6.53
N LEU A 110 4.20 0.32 5.29
CA LEU A 110 5.14 0.60 4.22
C LEU A 110 5.01 2.06 3.76
N ILE A 111 6.14 2.76 3.64
CA ILE A 111 6.20 4.13 3.14
C ILE A 111 6.76 4.16 1.73
N GLY A 112 6.23 5.05 0.90
CA GLY A 112 6.63 5.24 -0.49
C GLY A 112 5.46 5.06 -1.49
N PRO A 113 5.67 5.47 -2.76
CA PRO A 113 4.64 5.52 -3.79
C PRO A 113 4.48 4.20 -4.54
N GLY A 114 5.05 3.09 -4.04
CA GLY A 114 5.01 1.81 -4.72
C GLY A 114 3.58 1.32 -4.99
N GLY A 115 2.61 1.67 -4.14
CA GLY A 115 1.19 1.39 -4.38
C GLY A 115 0.80 -0.10 -4.36
N VAL A 116 1.76 -0.99 -4.05
CA VAL A 116 1.54 -2.44 -4.01
C VAL A 116 1.01 -2.91 -2.65
N HIS A 117 1.56 -2.38 -1.56
CA HIS A 117 1.21 -2.78 -0.19
C HIS A 117 0.54 -1.67 0.60
N ALA A 118 0.90 -0.42 0.32
CA ALA A 118 0.40 0.76 1.01
C ALA A 118 0.48 1.97 0.06
N LEU A 119 -0.20 3.04 0.45
CA LEU A 119 -0.18 4.34 -0.20
C LEU A 119 0.00 5.43 0.87
N PRO A 120 0.85 6.45 0.66
CA PRO A 120 1.06 7.53 1.63
C PRO A 120 -0.24 8.25 2.02
N GLU A 121 -1.17 8.37 1.09
CA GLU A 121 -2.48 8.97 1.28
C GLU A 121 -3.27 8.30 2.42
N HIS A 122 -3.12 6.99 2.61
CA HIS A 122 -3.78 6.26 3.69
C HIS A 122 -3.24 6.67 5.07
N LEU A 123 -1.91 6.80 5.19
CA LEU A 123 -1.28 7.30 6.41
C LEU A 123 -1.72 8.74 6.70
N PHE A 124 -1.77 9.59 5.68
CA PHE A 124 -2.16 10.99 5.84
C PHE A 124 -3.63 11.13 6.25
N ALA A 125 -4.53 10.32 5.69
CA ALA A 125 -5.93 10.26 6.10
C ALA A 125 -6.08 9.79 7.55
N LEU A 126 -5.28 8.81 8.00
CA LEU A 126 -5.27 8.38 9.41
C LEU A 126 -4.78 9.48 10.35
N LEU A 127 -3.74 10.24 9.97
CA LEU A 127 -3.27 11.39 10.76
C LEU A 127 -4.33 12.49 10.86
N LYS A 128 -4.97 12.82 9.74
CA LYS A 128 -6.10 13.77 9.71
C LYS A 128 -7.24 13.30 10.62
N MET A 129 -7.65 12.04 10.48
CA MET A 129 -8.71 11.46 11.32
C MET A 129 -8.33 11.48 12.81
N ALA A 130 -7.07 11.19 13.15
CA ALA A 130 -6.59 11.26 14.52
C ALA A 130 -6.68 12.68 15.08
N LYS A 131 -6.30 13.70 14.30
CA LYS A 131 -6.41 15.12 14.67
C LYS A 131 -7.87 15.51 14.92
N GLU A 132 -8.77 15.18 13.99
CA GLU A 132 -10.21 15.50 14.08
C GLU A 132 -10.89 14.81 15.27
N ASN A 133 -10.41 13.63 15.66
CA ASN A 133 -10.89 12.91 16.84
C ASN A 133 -10.21 13.38 18.15
N GLY A 134 -9.35 14.41 18.10
CA GLY A 134 -8.73 15.02 19.28
C GLY A 134 -7.67 14.15 19.96
N LEU A 135 -7.04 13.22 19.23
CA LEU A 135 -5.90 12.46 19.75
C LEU A 135 -4.72 13.42 19.98
N LYS A 136 -3.87 13.05 20.95
CA LYS A 136 -2.65 13.81 21.29
C LYS A 136 -1.36 13.02 21.03
N ASN A 137 -1.44 11.69 21.15
CA ASN A 137 -0.29 10.80 21.08
C ASN A 137 -0.44 9.86 19.89
N VAL A 138 0.24 10.18 18.78
CA VAL A 138 0.25 9.35 17.57
C VAL A 138 1.69 9.09 17.16
N ALA A 139 2.11 7.83 17.13
CA ALA A 139 3.43 7.41 16.71
C ALA A 139 3.38 6.67 15.37
N ILE A 140 4.32 6.99 14.49
CA ILE A 140 4.42 6.43 13.15
C ILE A 140 5.66 5.54 13.09
N HIS A 141 5.46 4.29 12.66
CA HIS A 141 6.54 3.33 12.46
C HIS A 141 6.65 3.03 10.97
N CYS A 142 7.67 3.61 10.33
CA CYS A 142 7.85 3.55 8.90
C CYS A 142 8.58 2.28 8.49
N PHE A 143 7.97 1.49 7.61
CA PHE A 143 8.63 0.39 6.93
C PHE A 143 9.13 0.91 5.57
N THR A 144 10.44 0.89 5.31
CA THR A 144 11.03 1.42 4.08
C THR A 144 10.99 0.40 2.95
N ASP A 145 10.78 0.87 1.72
CA ASP A 145 10.49 0.02 0.56
C ASP A 145 11.75 -0.49 -0.17
N GLY A 146 12.25 0.25 -1.17
CA GLY A 146 13.43 -0.11 -1.95
C GLY A 146 13.26 -1.28 -2.92
N ARG A 147 12.05 -1.84 -3.03
CA ARG A 147 11.74 -2.98 -3.88
C ARG A 147 10.67 -2.67 -4.91
N ASP A 148 9.56 -2.06 -4.49
CA ASP A 148 8.53 -1.55 -5.41
C ASP A 148 8.86 -0.10 -5.85
N THR A 149 9.89 0.50 -5.25
CA THR A 149 10.47 1.82 -5.55
C THR A 149 11.99 1.71 -5.71
N PRO A 150 12.70 2.74 -6.21
CA PRO A 150 14.16 2.71 -6.31
C PRO A 150 14.84 2.35 -4.97
N PRO A 151 15.97 1.62 -4.98
CA PRO A 151 16.61 1.10 -3.76
C PRO A 151 17.01 2.15 -2.72
N LYS A 152 17.16 3.42 -3.10
CA LYS A 152 17.47 4.55 -2.22
C LYS A 152 16.52 5.72 -2.52
N SER A 153 15.36 5.70 -1.89
CA SER A 153 14.28 6.67 -2.07
C SER A 153 13.59 7.06 -0.75
N ALA A 154 13.79 6.29 0.34
CA ALA A 154 13.16 6.49 1.63
C ALA A 154 13.37 7.89 2.23
N LEU A 155 14.51 8.52 1.97
CA LEU A 155 14.83 9.86 2.50
C LEU A 155 13.79 10.91 2.07
N GLU A 156 13.34 10.88 0.80
CA GLU A 156 12.33 11.82 0.33
C GLU A 156 10.96 11.54 0.95
N TYR A 157 10.60 10.27 1.13
CA TYR A 157 9.32 9.91 1.73
C TYR A 157 9.27 10.23 3.22
N VAL A 158 10.37 10.05 3.94
CA VAL A 158 10.49 10.49 5.34
C VAL A 158 10.29 12.01 5.43
N ARG A 159 10.90 12.79 4.53
CA ARG A 159 10.68 14.25 4.46
C ARG A 159 9.24 14.60 4.14
N GLN A 160 8.61 13.90 3.22
CA GLN A 160 7.21 14.10 2.88
C GLN A 160 6.29 13.85 4.08
N ILE A 161 6.52 12.75 4.82
CA ILE A 161 5.77 12.44 6.03
C ILE A 161 6.00 13.52 7.09
N GLN A 162 7.23 13.98 7.29
CA GLN A 162 7.53 15.04 8.24
C GLN A 162 6.78 16.34 7.88
N ARG A 163 6.83 16.78 6.62
CA ARG A 163 6.06 17.94 6.14
C ARG A 163 4.57 17.78 6.41
N LYS A 164 4.02 16.56 6.23
CA LYS A 164 2.59 16.31 6.47
C LYS A 164 2.24 16.30 7.96
N ILE A 165 3.11 15.78 8.81
CA ILE A 165 2.97 15.87 10.27
C ILE A 165 2.92 17.33 10.69
N ASP A 166 3.83 18.16 10.16
CA ASP A 166 3.91 19.59 10.48
C ASP A 166 2.66 20.35 10.01
N GLU A 167 2.15 20.02 8.81
CA GLU A 167 0.92 20.59 8.24
C GLU A 167 -0.34 20.24 9.07
N ILE A 168 -0.50 18.97 9.47
CA ILE A 168 -1.67 18.50 10.23
C ILE A 168 -1.54 18.90 11.72
N GLY A 169 -0.32 19.01 12.22
CA GLY A 169 0.00 19.31 13.62
C GLY A 169 -0.32 18.14 14.56
N ILE A 170 -0.09 16.90 14.12
CA ILE A 170 -0.14 15.68 14.95
C ILE A 170 0.75 14.58 14.34
N GLY A 171 1.34 13.76 15.21
CA GLY A 171 2.17 12.62 14.81
C GLY A 171 3.64 12.80 15.13
N GLU A 172 4.33 11.70 15.38
CA GLU A 172 5.79 11.65 15.47
C GLU A 172 6.32 10.39 14.79
N ILE A 173 7.37 10.51 13.97
CA ILE A 173 8.06 9.33 13.43
C ILE A 173 8.88 8.70 14.57
N ALA A 174 8.45 7.53 15.02
CA ALA A 174 9.06 6.83 16.15
C ALA A 174 10.18 5.88 15.74
N THR A 175 10.02 5.19 14.60
CA THR A 175 10.99 4.19 14.14
C THR A 175 11.06 4.12 12.62
N ILE A 176 12.23 3.74 12.10
CA ILE A 176 12.48 3.39 10.69
C ILE A 176 13.01 1.96 10.63
N VAL A 177 12.50 1.15 9.71
CA VAL A 177 13.00 -0.22 9.48
C VAL A 177 12.72 -0.67 8.04
N GLY A 178 13.65 -1.41 7.44
CA GLY A 178 13.47 -2.02 6.12
C GLY A 178 12.34 -3.03 6.06
N ARG A 179 11.59 -3.06 4.96
CA ARG A 179 10.54 -4.07 4.71
C ARG A 179 11.06 -5.51 4.80
N TYR A 180 12.37 -5.73 4.58
CA TYR A 180 12.99 -7.04 4.78
C TYR A 180 12.78 -7.58 6.21
N TYR A 181 12.76 -6.71 7.22
CA TYR A 181 12.53 -7.10 8.62
C TYR A 181 11.06 -7.07 9.01
N ALA A 182 10.33 -6.05 8.56
CA ALA A 182 8.96 -5.79 9.04
C ALA A 182 7.86 -6.47 8.21
N MET A 183 8.19 -6.98 7.02
CA MET A 183 7.24 -7.48 6.02
C MET A 183 7.75 -8.80 5.37
N ASP A 184 8.35 -9.66 6.17
CA ASP A 184 8.72 -11.02 5.77
C ASP A 184 7.46 -11.85 5.48
N ARG A 185 7.53 -12.76 4.52
CA ARG A 185 6.45 -13.72 4.20
C ARG A 185 6.92 -15.17 4.13
N ASP A 186 8.21 -15.40 4.35
CA ASP A 186 8.86 -16.70 4.20
C ASP A 186 9.04 -17.38 5.57
N LYS A 187 8.33 -16.90 6.61
CA LYS A 187 8.38 -17.38 8.00
C LYS A 187 9.78 -17.29 8.61
N ARG A 188 10.57 -16.32 8.18
CA ARG A 188 11.89 -16.03 8.74
C ARG A 188 11.77 -15.18 9.98
N TRP A 189 11.35 -15.83 11.06
CA TRP A 189 11.01 -15.19 12.33
C TRP A 189 12.17 -14.42 12.96
N GLU A 190 13.42 -14.73 12.62
CA GLU A 190 14.58 -13.95 13.06
C GLU A 190 14.54 -12.51 12.52
N ARG A 191 13.97 -12.29 11.33
CA ARG A 191 13.78 -10.97 10.73
C ARG A 191 12.63 -10.23 11.42
N THR A 192 11.47 -10.88 11.50
CA THR A 192 10.27 -10.33 12.13
C THR A 192 10.52 -10.00 13.60
N LYS A 193 11.27 -10.84 14.32
CA LYS A 193 11.67 -10.60 15.71
C LYS A 193 12.41 -9.27 15.88
N LYS A 194 13.33 -8.94 14.97
CA LYS A 194 14.07 -7.66 15.03
C LYS A 194 13.14 -6.45 14.93
N ALA A 195 12.18 -6.47 14.00
CA ALA A 195 11.18 -5.41 13.90
C ALA A 195 10.25 -5.39 15.13
N TYR A 196 9.82 -6.56 15.60
CA TYR A 196 8.96 -6.68 16.78
C TYR A 196 9.61 -6.15 18.06
N GLU A 197 10.87 -6.50 18.33
CA GLU A 197 11.63 -6.02 19.48
C GLU A 197 11.88 -4.51 19.41
N MET A 198 12.07 -3.95 18.21
CA MET A 198 12.11 -2.50 18.02
C MET A 198 10.78 -1.85 18.40
N LEU A 199 9.66 -2.37 17.89
CA LEU A 199 8.33 -1.81 18.13
C LEU A 199 7.89 -1.90 19.59
N THR A 200 8.19 -2.99 20.29
CA THR A 200 7.67 -3.27 21.64
C THR A 200 8.65 -2.96 22.77
N GLN A 201 9.96 -3.07 22.50
CA GLN A 201 11.02 -2.91 23.50
C GLN A 201 11.95 -1.74 23.19
N GLY A 202 11.81 -1.07 22.04
CA GLY A 202 12.72 0.00 21.61
C GLY A 202 14.14 -0.51 21.35
N LYS A 203 14.30 -1.79 20.99
CA LYS A 203 15.59 -2.39 20.65
C LYS A 203 15.94 -2.15 19.19
N GLY A 204 17.08 -1.52 18.95
CA GLY A 204 17.56 -1.23 17.61
C GLY A 204 18.68 -0.19 17.65
N ARG A 205 19.11 0.25 16.47
CA ARG A 205 19.97 1.43 16.36
C ARG A 205 19.21 2.66 16.85
N LYS A 206 19.95 3.72 17.19
CA LYS A 206 19.37 5.01 17.58
C LYS A 206 19.81 6.05 16.56
N ALA A 207 18.90 6.93 16.21
CA ALA A 207 19.18 8.09 15.38
C ALA A 207 18.50 9.32 16.00
N GLU A 208 19.01 10.51 15.70
CA GLU A 208 18.48 11.77 16.23
C GLU A 208 17.08 12.08 15.69
N ASN A 209 16.89 11.86 14.38
CA ASN A 209 15.64 12.06 13.66
C ASN A 209 15.52 11.02 12.53
N ALA A 210 14.37 11.02 11.86
CA ALA A 210 14.07 10.04 10.83
C ALA A 210 14.92 10.22 9.56
N GLU A 211 15.32 11.45 9.21
CA GLU A 211 16.22 11.68 8.08
C GLU A 211 17.62 11.13 8.37
N GLU A 212 18.16 11.42 9.55
CA GLU A 212 19.47 10.91 9.97
C GLU A 212 19.47 9.38 10.06
N ALA A 213 18.38 8.75 10.49
CA ALA A 213 18.24 7.30 10.47
C ALA A 213 18.46 6.69 9.08
N VAL A 214 17.92 7.33 8.04
CA VAL A 214 18.07 6.87 6.65
C VAL A 214 19.46 7.21 6.10
N LYS A 215 19.97 8.43 6.35
CA LYS A 215 21.30 8.85 5.90
C LYS A 215 22.40 7.95 6.48
N GLU A 216 22.39 7.72 7.79
CA GLU A 216 23.34 6.82 8.45
C GLU A 216 23.28 5.39 7.91
N ALA A 217 22.09 4.90 7.55
CA ALA A 217 21.93 3.59 6.95
C ALA A 217 22.59 3.54 5.56
N TYR A 218 22.41 4.57 4.75
CA TYR A 218 23.05 4.69 3.44
C TYR A 218 24.57 4.77 3.52
N GLU A 219 25.11 5.49 4.50
CA GLU A 219 26.55 5.56 4.78
C GLU A 219 27.12 4.19 5.17
N LYS A 220 26.33 3.37 5.86
CA LYS A 220 26.67 1.99 6.22
C LYS A 220 26.45 1.00 5.06
N GLY A 221 26.10 1.48 3.87
CA GLY A 221 25.89 0.67 2.67
C GLY A 221 24.53 -0.04 2.61
N GLU A 222 23.60 0.27 3.51
CA GLU A 222 22.24 -0.29 3.50
C GLU A 222 21.37 0.45 2.46
N THR A 223 20.54 -0.30 1.73
CA THR A 223 19.45 0.25 0.91
C THR A 223 18.14 0.20 1.69
N ASP A 224 17.11 0.89 1.20
CA ASP A 224 15.80 1.04 1.87
C ASP A 224 15.20 -0.30 2.33
N GLU A 225 15.28 -1.33 1.49
CA GLU A 225 14.73 -2.66 1.80
C GLU A 225 15.38 -3.27 3.06
N PHE A 226 16.65 -2.95 3.33
CA PHE A 226 17.49 -3.60 4.34
C PHE A 226 17.90 -2.70 5.50
N ILE A 227 17.34 -1.49 5.62
CA ILE A 227 17.60 -0.60 6.76
C ILE A 227 17.35 -1.36 8.07
N GLN A 228 18.37 -1.45 8.94
CA GLN A 228 18.21 -2.13 10.23
C GLN A 228 17.17 -1.41 11.11
N PRO A 229 16.48 -2.13 12.02
CA PRO A 229 15.55 -1.51 12.95
C PRO A 229 16.21 -0.35 13.71
N THR A 230 15.68 0.85 13.52
CA THR A 230 16.23 2.10 14.04
C THR A 230 15.16 2.90 14.76
N VAL A 231 15.43 3.22 16.02
CA VAL A 231 14.58 3.98 16.93
C VAL A 231 14.96 5.46 16.86
N VAL A 232 13.98 6.30 16.55
CA VAL A 232 14.14 7.76 16.41
C VAL A 232 13.61 8.47 17.65
N LYS A 233 12.41 8.10 18.11
CA LYS A 233 11.83 8.58 19.37
C LYS A 233 11.70 7.43 20.34
N LYS A 234 11.85 7.71 21.64
CA LYS A 234 11.67 6.71 22.72
C LYS A 234 10.19 6.39 22.92
N THR A 235 9.58 5.78 21.91
CA THR A 235 8.20 5.31 21.92
C THR A 235 8.19 3.82 21.58
N SER A 236 7.53 3.03 22.42
CA SER A 236 7.29 1.60 22.19
C SER A 236 5.82 1.29 22.43
N ILE A 237 5.30 0.28 21.75
CA ILE A 237 3.92 -0.19 21.89
C ILE A 237 3.78 -0.83 23.28
N LYS A 238 2.79 -0.38 24.05
CA LYS A 238 2.47 -0.87 25.40
C LYS A 238 1.06 -1.45 25.49
N ASP A 239 0.80 -2.10 26.62
CA ASP A 239 -0.52 -2.64 26.93
C ASP A 239 -1.58 -1.53 26.90
N GLY A 240 -2.67 -1.78 26.18
CA GLY A 240 -3.76 -0.81 26.02
C GLY A 240 -3.61 0.14 24.84
N ASP A 241 -2.43 0.24 24.21
CA ASP A 241 -2.23 1.01 22.99
C ASP A 241 -3.04 0.43 21.81
N VAL A 242 -3.21 1.25 20.79
CA VAL A 242 -3.93 0.91 19.56
C VAL A 242 -2.95 0.91 18.41
N VAL A 243 -2.98 -0.16 17.60
CA VAL A 243 -2.17 -0.26 16.39
C VAL A 243 -3.08 -0.30 15.18
N ILE A 244 -2.82 0.56 14.20
CA ILE A 244 -3.42 0.49 12.87
C ILE A 244 -2.31 0.17 11.88
N PHE A 245 -2.37 -1.02 11.29
CA PHE A 245 -1.52 -1.40 10.17
C PHE A 245 -2.20 -0.97 8.89
N PHE A 246 -1.66 0.04 8.20
CA PHE A 246 -2.30 0.67 7.04
C PHE A 246 -1.95 0.01 5.69
N ASN A 247 -1.20 -1.10 5.71
CA ASN A 247 -1.00 -1.91 4.53
C ASN A 247 -2.29 -2.66 4.18
N PHE A 248 -2.69 -2.66 2.91
CA PHE A 248 -3.90 -3.33 2.43
C PHE A 248 -3.64 -4.71 1.84
N ARG A 249 -2.40 -5.02 1.42
CA ARG A 249 -2.08 -6.29 0.77
C ARG A 249 -1.71 -7.37 1.81
N PRO A 250 -2.32 -8.58 1.77
CA PRO A 250 -2.26 -9.55 2.87
C PRO A 250 -1.01 -10.44 2.92
N ASP A 251 -0.21 -10.57 1.85
CA ASP A 251 0.83 -11.60 1.79
C ASP A 251 2.05 -11.31 2.69
N ARG A 252 2.29 -10.04 3.04
CA ARG A 252 3.43 -9.59 3.85
C ARG A 252 3.03 -8.89 5.16
N THR A 253 1.78 -9.05 5.56
CA THR A 253 1.18 -8.40 6.75
C THR A 253 0.67 -9.41 7.77
N ARG A 254 0.95 -10.71 7.55
CA ARG A 254 0.56 -11.84 8.41
C ARG A 254 1.61 -12.16 9.46
#